data_AF-A0A9E2YXT1-F1
#
_entry.id   AF-A0A9E2YXT1-F1
#
_cell.length_a   1.000
_cell.length_b   1.000
_cell.length_c   1.000
_cell.angle_alpha   90.00
_cell.angle_beta   90.00
_cell.angle_gamma   90.00
#
_symmetry.space_group_name_H-M   'P 1'
#
loop_
_entity.id
_entity.type
_entity.pdbx_description
1 polymer ?
#
loop_
_entity_poly.entity_id
_entity_poly.type
_entity_poly.pdbx_seq_one_letter_code
_entity_poly.pdbx_strand_id
1 'polypeptide(L)' 'MTGRSAEQVRRERAAALLRESRLDALLVTNLHNVRYLTGFTGSNGAVILFRNLPAIFFTD' A
#
# COMPACT_ATOMS: atom_id res chain seq x y z
N MET A 1 14.23 -8.96 -17.28
CA MET A 1 14.10 -7.57 -16.79
C MET A 1 12.75 -7.45 -16.08
N THR A 2 12.69 -7.67 -14.78
CA THR A 2 11.42 -7.57 -14.03
C THR A 2 11.13 -6.08 -13.79
N GLY A 3 10.25 -5.49 -14.61
CA GLY A 3 9.78 -4.12 -14.41
C GLY A 3 8.98 -4.01 -13.10
N ARG A 4 8.96 -2.82 -12.48
CA ARG A 4 8.09 -2.56 -11.32
C ARG A 4 6.63 -2.71 -11.73
N SER A 5 5.81 -3.37 -10.89
CA SER A 5 4.36 -3.44 -11.13
C SER A 5 3.70 -2.09 -10.87
N ALA A 6 2.49 -1.90 -11.40
CA ALA A 6 1.71 -0.68 -11.15
C ALA A 6 1.42 -0.48 -9.65
N GLU A 7 1.13 -1.56 -8.94
CA GLU A 7 0.89 -1.58 -7.49
C GLU A 7 2.14 -1.13 -6.74
N GLN A 8 3.33 -1.57 -7.15
CA GLN A 8 4.58 -1.15 -6.55
C GLN A 8 4.80 0.36 -6.72
N VAL A 9 4.58 0.90 -7.93
CA VAL A 9 4.68 2.34 -8.20
C VAL A 9 3.68 3.15 -7.35
N ARG A 10 2.45 2.65 -7.20
CA ARG A 10 1.42 3.30 -6.36
C ARG A 10 1.85 3.35 -4.89
N ARG A 11 2.37 2.25 -4.34
CA ARG A 11 2.88 2.21 -2.96
C ARG A 11 4.08 3.15 -2.77
N GLU A 12 5.00 3.22 -3.73
CA GLU A 12 6.14 4.15 -3.69
C GLU A 12 5.69 5.61 -3.65
N ARG A 13 4.68 5.98 -4.45
CA ARG A 13 4.07 7.32 -4.43
C ARG A 13 3.36 7.61 -3.12
N ALA A 14 2.57 6.66 -2.60
CA ALA A 14 1.89 6.82 -1.32
C ALA A 14 2.89 7.00 -0.15
N ALA A 15 3.99 6.24 -0.14
CA ALA A 15 5.05 6.39 0.85
C ALA A 15 5.72 7.78 0.79
N ALA A 16 5.81 8.41 -0.39
CA ALA A 16 6.29 9.78 -0.53
C ALA A 16 5.37 10.80 0.16
N LEU A 17 4.06 10.66 -0.01
CA LEU A 17 3.07 11.51 0.66
C LEU A 17 3.13 11.35 2.19
N LEU A 18 3.40 10.13 2.70
CA LEU A 18 3.62 9.91 4.13
C LEU A 18 4.86 10.63 4.65
N ARG A 19 5.94 10.69 3.87
CA ARG A 19 7.15 11.46 4.22
C ARG A 19 6.85 12.95 4.32
N GLU A 20 6.21 13.51 3.29
CA GLU A 20 5.81 14.93 3.24
C GLU A 20 4.89 15.30 4.39
N SER A 21 3.96 14.41 4.75
CA SER A 21 2.98 14.62 5.81
C SER A 21 3.51 14.32 7.22
N ARG A 22 4.79 13.96 7.38
CA ARG A 22 5.38 13.57 8.67
C ARG A 22 4.67 12.39 9.37
N LEU A 23 4.02 11.51 8.61
CA LEU A 23 3.35 10.30 9.11
C LEU A 23 4.24 9.06 8.95
N ASP A 24 4.35 8.24 9.99
CA ASP A 24 5.19 7.02 9.96
C ASP A 24 4.53 5.86 9.22
N ALA A 25 3.20 5.75 9.32
CA ALA A 25 2.44 4.71 8.65
C ALA A 25 0.99 5.15 8.33
N LEU A 26 0.35 4.41 7.42
CA LEU A 26 -1.06 4.51 7.08
C LEU A 26 -1.69 3.12 7.05
N LEU A 27 -2.71 2.91 7.88
CA LEU A 27 -3.58 1.74 7.81
C LEU A 27 -4.67 1.97 6.76
N VAL A 28 -4.77 1.07 5.80
CA VAL A 28 -5.76 1.10 4.71
C VAL A 28 -6.68 -0.10 4.84
N THR A 29 -7.95 0.15 5.15
CA THR A 29 -8.99 -0.89 5.31
C THR A 29 -10.09 -0.82 4.27
N ASN A 30 -10.21 0.28 3.53
CA ASN A 30 -11.15 0.37 2.42
C ASN A 30 -10.71 -0.57 1.28
N LEU A 31 -11.52 -1.57 0.95
CA LEU A 31 -11.17 -2.61 -0.02
C LEU A 31 -10.88 -2.09 -1.44
N HIS A 32 -11.47 -0.94 -1.83
CA HIS A 32 -11.14 -0.30 -3.10
C HIS A 32 -9.68 0.17 -3.11
N ASN A 33 -9.22 0.76 -2.00
CA ASN A 33 -7.84 1.22 -1.85
C ASN A 33 -6.87 0.05 -1.63
N VAL A 34 -7.29 -1.00 -0.92
CA VAL A 34 -6.52 -2.25 -0.80
C VAL A 34 -6.28 -2.84 -2.19
N ARG A 35 -7.32 -2.98 -3.01
CA ARG A 35 -7.20 -3.46 -4.40
C ARG A 35 -6.28 -2.58 -5.23
N TYR A 36 -6.43 -1.25 -5.13
CA TYR A 36 -5.57 -0.31 -5.84
C TYR A 36 -4.09 -0.48 -5.51
N LEU A 37 -3.76 -0.72 -4.23
CA LEU A 37 -2.39 -0.79 -3.72
C LEU A 37 -1.75 -2.18 -3.83
N THR A 38 -2.54 -3.24 -4.02
CA THR A 38 -2.05 -4.63 -3.94
C THR A 38 -2.45 -5.51 -5.13
N GLY A 39 -3.48 -5.12 -5.88
CA GLY A 39 -4.12 -5.99 -6.87
C GLY A 39 -5.08 -7.03 -6.27
N PHE A 40 -5.18 -7.12 -4.93
CA PHE A 40 -6.05 -8.08 -4.27
C PHE A 40 -7.53 -7.77 -4.50
N THR A 41 -8.31 -8.78 -4.89
CA THR A 41 -9.73 -8.64 -5.25
C THR A 41 -10.69 -9.27 -4.24
N GLY A 42 -10.20 -9.88 -3.16
CA GLY A 42 -11.04 -10.50 -2.12
C GLY A 42 -11.85 -9.51 -1.29
N SER A 43 -12.66 -10.05 -0.38
CA SER A 43 -13.64 -9.33 0.42
C SER A 43 -13.16 -8.95 1.82
N ASN A 44 -11.98 -9.40 2.23
CA ASN A 44 -11.40 -9.12 3.54
C ASN A 44 -9.90 -8.87 3.40
N GLY A 45 -9.45 -7.67 3.73
CA GLY A 45 -8.04 -7.36 3.65
C GLY A 45 -7.70 -5.96 4.14
N ALA A 46 -6.48 -5.79 4.61
CA ALA A 46 -5.95 -4.51 5.08
C ALA A 46 -4.47 -4.38 4.72
N VAL A 47 -4.01 -3.16 4.50
CA VAL A 47 -2.59 -2.86 4.23
C VAL A 47 -2.08 -1.84 5.21
N ILE A 48 -0.90 -2.06 5.77
CA ILE A 48 -0.11 -1.02 6.41
C ILE A 48 0.95 -0.55 5.42
N LEU A 49 0.88 0.72 5.03
CA LEU A 49 1.94 1.39 4.31
C LEU A 49 2.84 2.11 5.30
N PHE A 50 4.15 1.90 5.19
CA PHE A 50 5.14 2.66 5.94
C PHE A 50 5.82 3.69 5.05
N ARG A 51 6.31 4.77 5.64
CA ARG A 51 7.10 5.77 4.91
C ARG A 51 8.41 5.22 4.32
N ASN A 52 9.05 4.28 5.02
CA ASN A 52 10.42 3.83 4.76
C ASN A 52 10.60 2.30 4.87
N LEU A 53 9.53 1.55 5.15
CA LEU A 53 9.56 0.09 5.26
C LEU A 53 8.65 -0.53 4.19
N PRO A 54 8.86 -1.82 3.84
CA PRO A 54 7.92 -2.54 2.99
C PRO A 54 6.51 -2.53 3.57
N ALA A 55 5.51 -2.44 2.68
CA ALA A 55 4.12 -2.57 3.08
C ALA A 55 3.82 -3.98 3.60
N ILE A 56 2.93 -4.08 4.59
CA ILE A 56 2.41 -5.36 5.10
C ILE A 56 0.95 -5.48 4.65
N PHE A 57 0.61 -6.62 4.04
CA PHE A 57 -0.75 -6.95 3.62
C PHE A 57 -1.29 -8.07 4.50
N PHE A 58 -2.51 -7.89 5.01
CA PHE A 58 -3.25 -8.84 5.82
C PHE A 58 -4.49 -9.29 5.07
N THR A 59 -4.77 -10.58 5.09
CA THR A 59 -5.99 -11.24 4.61
C THR A 59 -6.29 -12.41 5.53
N ASP A 60 -7.53 -12.90 5.54
CA ASP A 60 -7.87 -14.19 6.15
C ASP A 60 -7.28 -15.38 5.37
#